data_AF-A0A1G3AZ52-F1
#
_entry.id   AF-A0A1G3AZ52-F1
#
_cell.length_a   1.000
_cell.length_b   1.000
_cell.length_c   1.000
_cell.angle_alpha   90.00
_cell.angle_beta   90.00
_cell.angle_gamma   90.00
#
_symmetry.space_group_name_H-M   'P 1'
#
loop_
_entity.id
_entity.type
_entity.pdbx_description
1 polymer ?
#
loop_
_entity_poly.entity_id
_entity_poly.type
_entity_poly.pdbx_seq_one_letter_code
_entity_poly.pdbx_strand_id
1 'polypeptide(L)'
;MDIEKAIKVVKEYGRILREKPIKNVQGRLISLLPYDKETIKEAIKVELIYAGTAEPRDEKMIRTLKLAFLQLASFLPDGEVVPEFDVDVALASDDVCHNYYKYLDGSEKVSNHILEQTSVLVEELDEFCQDNGL
;
A
#
# COMPACT_ATOMS: atom_id res chain seq x y z
N MET A 1 -13.02 -1.73 16.38
CA MET A 1 -12.79 -0.27 16.40
C MET A 1 -14.11 0.50 16.24
N ASP A 2 -14.27 1.69 16.80
CA ASP A 2 -15.44 2.55 16.50
C ASP A 2 -15.32 3.23 15.12
N ILE A 3 -16.45 3.63 14.53
CA ILE A 3 -16.48 4.14 13.15
C ILE A 3 -15.79 5.50 12.99
N GLU A 4 -15.87 6.40 13.97
CA GLU A 4 -15.25 7.72 13.89
C GLU A 4 -13.71 7.60 13.90
N LYS A 5 -13.18 6.72 14.76
CA LYS A 5 -11.77 6.37 14.80
C LYS A 5 -11.32 5.68 13.51
N ALA A 6 -12.11 4.75 12.99
CA ALA A 6 -11.81 4.07 11.72
C ALA A 6 -11.68 5.08 10.57
N ILE A 7 -12.67 5.96 10.41
CA ILE A 7 -12.65 7.02 9.39
C ILE A 7 -11.42 7.93 9.54
N LYS A 8 -11.03 8.25 10.79
CA LYS A 8 -9.82 9.05 11.04
C LYS A 8 -8.56 8.33 10.57
N VAL A 9 -8.38 7.07 10.95
CA VAL A 9 -7.24 6.24 10.54
C VAL A 9 -7.16 6.13 9.02
N VAL A 10 -8.27 5.81 8.35
CA VAL A 10 -8.31 5.68 6.88
C VAL A 10 -8.00 7.02 6.19
N LYS A 11 -8.51 8.14 6.70
CA LYS A 11 -8.19 9.47 6.15
C LYS A 11 -6.72 9.83 6.29
N GLU A 12 -6.10 9.55 7.43
CA GLU A 12 -4.68 9.83 7.66
C GLU A 12 -3.80 8.95 6.76
N TYR A 13 -4.10 7.65 6.69
CA TYR A 13 -3.45 6.72 5.76
C TYR A 13 -3.62 7.14 4.30
N GLY A 14 -4.84 7.52 3.90
CA GLY A 14 -5.16 7.96 2.55
C GLY A 14 -4.40 9.22 2.11
N ARG A 15 -3.85 10.02 3.03
CA ARG A 15 -2.93 11.13 2.69
C ARG A 15 -1.57 10.62 2.23
N ILE A 16 -1.06 9.56 2.87
CA ILE A 16 0.22 8.91 2.50
C ILE A 16 0.12 8.25 1.13
N LEU A 17 -1.03 7.63 0.81
CA LEU A 17 -1.24 6.99 -0.48
C LEU A 17 -1.20 7.94 -1.68
N ARG A 18 -1.32 9.27 -1.47
CA ARG A 18 -1.24 10.28 -2.53
C ARG A 18 0.19 10.53 -3.04
N GLU A 19 1.19 9.88 -2.45
CA GLU A 19 2.58 9.90 -2.94
C GLU A 19 2.73 9.25 -4.33
N LYS A 20 3.90 9.44 -4.95
CA LYS A 20 4.18 9.04 -6.34
C LYS A 20 3.90 7.54 -6.60
N PRO A 21 3.25 7.18 -7.73
CA PRO A 21 2.94 5.78 -8.08
C PRO A 21 4.15 4.84 -8.19
N ILE A 22 5.35 5.37 -8.48
CA ILE A 22 6.59 4.57 -8.63
C ILE A 22 6.95 3.77 -7.37
N LYS A 23 6.41 4.18 -6.21
CA LYS A 23 6.60 3.49 -4.93
C LYS A 23 5.91 2.11 -4.87
N ASN A 24 5.08 1.77 -5.84
CA ASN A 24 4.52 0.41 -5.95
C ASN A 24 5.51 -0.60 -6.55
N VAL A 25 6.64 -0.12 -7.09
CA VAL A 25 7.75 -0.96 -7.59
C VAL A 25 8.95 -0.91 -6.64
N GLN A 26 9.20 0.25 -6.04
CA GLN A 26 10.32 0.49 -5.11
C GLN A 26 10.00 0.17 -3.65
N GLY A 27 8.73 0.00 -3.31
CA GLY A 27 8.24 0.01 -1.95
C GLY A 27 8.04 1.43 -1.38
N ARG A 28 7.29 1.48 -0.29
CA ARG A 28 7.04 2.64 0.57
C ARG A 28 7.63 2.37 1.93
N LEU A 29 8.17 3.40 2.58
CA LEU A 29 8.72 3.27 3.92
C LEU A 29 7.58 2.99 4.91
N ILE A 30 7.68 1.92 5.69
CA ILE A 30 6.67 1.60 6.71
C ILE A 30 6.61 2.69 7.79
N SER A 31 7.71 3.41 8.03
CA SER A 31 7.76 4.55 8.96
C SER A 31 6.91 5.75 8.55
N LEU A 32 6.47 5.82 7.29
CA LEU A 32 5.53 6.86 6.83
C LEU A 32 4.09 6.56 7.26
N LEU A 33 3.79 5.33 7.67
CA LEU A 33 2.44 5.00 8.12
C LEU A 33 2.14 5.70 9.45
N PRO A 34 0.96 6.34 9.58
CA PRO A 34 0.55 6.98 10.82
C PRO A 34 0.18 5.96 11.93
N TYR A 35 -0.07 4.70 11.53
CA TYR A 35 -0.46 3.59 12.39
C TYR A 35 0.18 2.29 11.87
N ASP A 36 0.27 1.25 12.69
CA ASP A 36 0.69 -0.06 12.22
C ASP A 36 -0.30 -0.64 11.20
N LYS A 37 0.17 -1.58 10.38
CA LYS A 37 -0.63 -2.15 9.28
C LYS A 37 -1.92 -2.78 9.75
N GLU A 38 -1.91 -3.50 10.87
CA GLU A 38 -3.09 -4.21 11.37
C GLU A 38 -4.17 -3.23 11.86
N THR A 39 -3.77 -2.14 12.52
CA THR A 39 -4.69 -1.05 12.86
C THR A 39 -5.34 -0.43 11.61
N ILE A 40 -4.56 -0.22 10.54
CA ILE A 40 -5.10 0.33 9.28
C ILE A 40 -6.04 -0.67 8.61
N LYS A 41 -5.69 -1.95 8.56
CA LYS A 41 -6.55 -3.02 8.04
C LYS A 41 -7.89 -3.05 8.77
N GLU A 42 -7.88 -3.05 10.11
CA GLU A 42 -9.11 -3.06 10.90
C GLU A 42 -9.97 -1.82 10.63
N ALA A 43 -9.34 -0.63 10.54
CA ALA A 43 -10.05 0.60 10.22
C ALA A 43 -10.74 0.55 8.84
N ILE A 44 -10.03 0.05 7.82
CA ILE A 44 -10.59 -0.11 6.47
C ILE A 44 -11.73 -1.12 6.48
N LYS A 45 -11.59 -2.26 7.18
CA LYS A 45 -12.65 -3.27 7.32
C LYS A 45 -13.92 -2.70 7.97
N VAL A 46 -13.78 -1.87 9.00
CA VAL A 46 -14.92 -1.18 9.64
C VAL A 46 -15.60 -0.22 8.68
N GLU A 47 -14.84 0.59 7.95
CA GLU A 47 -15.41 1.54 6.97
C GLU A 47 -16.05 0.81 5.78
N LEU A 48 -15.52 -0.36 5.37
CA LEU A 48 -16.11 -1.23 4.35
C LEU A 48 -17.48 -1.76 4.76
N ILE A 49 -17.64 -2.25 5.99
CA ILE A 49 -18.94 -2.69 6.53
C ILE A 49 -19.93 -1.52 6.52
N TYR A 50 -19.48 -0.34 6.98
CA TYR A 50 -20.34 0.84 7.02
C TYR A 50 -20.79 1.28 5.63
N ALA A 51 -19.86 1.41 4.67
CA ALA A 51 -20.17 1.76 3.29
C ALA A 51 -21.03 0.70 2.58
N GLY A 52 -20.87 -0.57 2.95
CA GLY A 52 -21.61 -1.69 2.39
C GLY A 52 -23.03 -1.86 2.91
N THR A 53 -23.29 -1.43 4.15
CA THR A 53 -24.61 -1.50 4.79
C THR A 53 -25.42 -0.20 4.67
N ALA A 54 -24.83 0.87 4.13
CA ALA A 54 -25.52 2.13 3.84
C ALA A 54 -26.52 1.98 2.66
N GLU A 55 -27.64 2.71 2.74
CA GLU A 55 -28.60 2.86 1.63
C GLU A 55 -28.67 4.33 1.16
N PRO A 56 -28.32 4.65 -0.10
CA PRO A 56 -27.75 3.76 -1.11
C PRO A 56 -26.29 3.38 -0.79
N ARG A 57 -25.90 2.19 -1.25
CA ARG A 57 -24.53 1.67 -1.10
C ARG A 57 -23.53 2.52 -1.87
N ASP A 58 -22.43 2.93 -1.22
CA ASP A 58 -21.38 3.72 -1.88
C ASP A 58 -20.33 2.80 -2.54
N GLU A 59 -20.67 2.29 -3.72
CA GLU A 59 -19.81 1.40 -4.52
C GLU A 59 -18.43 2.01 -4.84
N LYS A 60 -18.36 3.33 -4.99
CA LYS A 60 -17.09 4.02 -5.26
C LYS A 60 -16.19 4.01 -4.02
N MET A 61 -16.76 4.31 -2.86
CA MET A 61 -16.04 4.22 -1.59
C MET A 61 -15.55 2.79 -1.34
N ILE A 62 -16.42 1.79 -1.54
CA ILE A 62 -16.06 0.38 -1.34
C ILE A 62 -14.86 0.00 -2.22
N ARG A 63 -14.88 0.30 -3.52
CA ARG A 63 -13.74 0.03 -4.41
C ARG A 63 -12.47 0.76 -3.98
N THR A 64 -12.60 1.99 -3.52
CA THR A 64 -11.47 2.80 -3.03
C THR A 64 -10.86 2.19 -1.77
N LEU A 65 -11.68 1.73 -0.83
CA LEU A 65 -11.26 1.06 0.39
C LEU A 65 -10.60 -0.29 0.09
N LYS A 66 -11.18 -1.10 -0.80
CA LYS A 66 -10.57 -2.37 -1.24
C LYS A 66 -9.18 -2.12 -1.85
N LEU A 67 -9.05 -1.13 -2.75
CA LEU A 67 -7.74 -0.76 -3.29
C LEU A 67 -6.76 -0.28 -2.21
N ALA A 68 -7.21 0.58 -1.30
CA ALA A 68 -6.38 1.11 -0.21
C ALA A 68 -5.86 -0.01 0.71
N PHE A 69 -6.67 -1.03 0.96
CA PHE A 69 -6.29 -2.23 1.70
C PHE A 69 -5.11 -2.94 1.02
N LEU A 70 -5.23 -3.21 -0.29
CA LEU A 70 -4.19 -3.88 -1.06
C LEU A 70 -2.90 -3.06 -1.16
N GLN A 71 -2.98 -1.73 -1.16
CA GLN A 71 -1.80 -0.86 -1.18
C GLN A 71 -0.92 -1.01 0.06
N LEU A 72 -1.40 -1.60 1.16
CA LEU A 72 -0.57 -1.91 2.34
C LEU A 72 0.57 -2.88 2.04
N ALA A 73 0.45 -3.70 0.98
CA ALA A 73 1.52 -4.57 0.51
C ALA A 73 2.77 -3.80 0.08
N SER A 74 2.60 -2.55 -0.38
CA SER A 74 3.72 -1.72 -0.83
C SER A 74 4.56 -1.13 0.30
N PHE A 75 4.10 -1.17 1.57
CA PHE A 75 4.86 -0.64 2.70
C PHE A 75 5.83 -1.68 3.26
N LEU A 76 7.11 -1.38 3.26
CA LEU A 76 8.19 -2.31 3.61
C LEU A 76 9.04 -1.74 4.75
N PRO A 77 9.78 -2.58 5.48
CA PRO A 77 10.84 -2.09 6.37
C PRO A 77 11.73 -1.08 5.64
N ASP A 78 12.04 0.03 6.29
CA ASP A 78 12.68 1.17 5.63
C ASP A 78 13.99 0.82 4.90
N GLY A 79 14.76 -0.13 5.45
CA GLY A 79 16.01 -0.61 4.85
C GLY A 79 15.84 -1.50 3.62
N GLU A 80 14.62 -1.92 3.31
CA GLU A 80 14.28 -2.76 2.15
C GLU A 80 13.71 -1.95 0.99
N VAL A 81 13.36 -0.68 1.20
CA VAL A 81 12.85 0.20 0.16
C VAL A 81 13.97 0.61 -0.79
N VAL A 82 13.72 0.47 -2.10
CA VAL A 82 14.68 0.87 -3.13
C VAL A 82 14.64 2.40 -3.27
N PRO A 83 15.77 3.10 -3.14
CA PRO A 83 15.81 4.54 -3.33
C PRO A 83 15.48 4.91 -4.78
N GLU A 84 14.98 6.13 -5.00
CA GLU A 84 14.80 6.65 -6.36
C GLU A 84 16.15 6.66 -7.09
N PHE A 85 16.15 6.24 -8.35
CA PHE A 85 17.37 6.27 -9.15
C PHE A 85 17.76 7.72 -9.44
N ASP A 86 18.87 8.15 -8.84
CA ASP A 86 19.45 9.47 -9.06
C ASP A 86 20.37 9.42 -10.29
N VAL A 87 19.87 9.96 -11.40
CA VAL A 87 20.58 10.00 -12.68
C VAL A 87 21.84 10.86 -12.58
N ASP A 88 21.81 11.96 -11.82
CA ASP A 88 22.94 12.87 -11.71
C ASP A 88 24.09 12.20 -10.94
N VAL A 89 23.77 11.48 -9.85
CA VAL A 89 24.74 10.65 -9.12
C VAL A 89 25.28 9.53 -10.00
N ALA A 90 24.42 8.87 -10.78
CA ALA A 90 24.84 7.79 -11.66
C ALA A 90 25.78 8.30 -12.76
N LEU A 91 25.45 9.42 -13.41
CA LEU A 91 26.28 10.03 -14.46
C LEU A 91 27.62 10.56 -13.92
N ALA A 92 27.68 10.93 -12.64
CA ALA A 92 28.91 11.31 -11.96
C ALA A 92 29.79 10.10 -11.55
N SER A 93 29.28 8.88 -11.70
CA SER A 93 30.04 7.65 -11.41
C SER A 93 30.79 7.13 -12.63
N ASP A 94 31.91 6.45 -12.40
CA ASP A 94 32.71 5.84 -13.47
C ASP A 94 31.99 4.66 -14.17
N ASP A 95 30.90 4.14 -13.59
CA ASP A 95 30.13 2.99 -14.12
C ASP A 95 28.60 3.17 -13.92
N VAL A 96 28.03 4.03 -14.76
CA VAL A 96 26.58 4.32 -14.82
C VAL A 96 25.75 3.04 -15.03
N CYS A 97 26.24 2.15 -15.90
CA CYS A 97 25.54 0.92 -16.28
C CYS A 97 25.39 -0.01 -15.08
N HIS A 98 26.46 -0.24 -14.32
CA HIS A 98 26.41 -1.08 -13.12
C HIS A 98 25.41 -0.54 -12.08
N ASN A 99 25.43 0.78 -11.84
CA ASN A 99 24.50 1.43 -10.91
C ASN A 99 23.04 1.26 -11.36
N TYR A 100 22.76 1.42 -12.65
CA TYR A 100 21.42 1.23 -13.18
C TYR A 100 20.95 -0.22 -13.09
N TYR A 101 21.79 -1.20 -13.43
CA TYR A 101 21.44 -2.62 -13.29
C TYR A 101 21.18 -3.03 -11.84
N LYS A 102 21.98 -2.52 -10.89
CA LYS A 102 21.75 -2.76 -9.47
C LYS A 102 20.41 -2.19 -8.99
N TYR A 103 20.05 -0.99 -9.46
CA TYR A 103 18.75 -0.40 -9.18
C TYR A 103 17.59 -1.23 -9.75
N LEU A 104 17.73 -1.74 -10.98
CA LEU A 104 16.73 -2.60 -11.60
C LEU A 104 16.56 -3.93 -10.85
N ASP A 105 17.66 -4.61 -10.49
CA ASP A 105 17.62 -5.86 -9.73
C ASP A 105 16.95 -5.68 -8.35
N GLY A 106 17.27 -4.58 -7.64
CA GLY A 106 16.60 -4.22 -6.40
C GLY A 106 15.10 -3.98 -6.58
N SER A 107 14.74 -3.23 -7.62
CA SER A 107 13.34 -2.91 -7.95
C SER A 107 12.54 -4.15 -8.34
N GLU A 108 13.13 -5.08 -9.08
CA GLU A 108 12.50 -6.35 -9.45
C GLU A 108 12.21 -7.21 -8.22
N LYS A 109 13.19 -7.38 -7.33
CA LYS A 109 13.04 -8.13 -6.08
C LYS A 109 11.93 -7.56 -5.21
N VAL A 110 11.94 -6.25 -5.00
CA VAL A 110 10.92 -5.57 -4.20
C VAL A 110 9.55 -5.67 -4.86
N SER A 111 9.46 -5.45 -6.17
CA SER A 111 8.19 -5.58 -6.89
C SER A 111 7.60 -6.97 -6.77
N ASN A 112 8.42 -8.03 -6.89
CA ASN A 112 7.97 -9.41 -6.71
C ASN A 112 7.47 -9.66 -5.29
N HIS A 113 8.19 -9.18 -4.28
CA HIS A 113 7.73 -9.26 -2.89
C HIS A 113 6.39 -8.54 -2.67
N ILE A 114 6.22 -7.34 -3.21
CA ILE A 114 4.96 -6.58 -3.12
C ILE A 114 3.82 -7.37 -3.79
N LEU A 115 4.06 -8.00 -4.94
CA LEU A 115 3.07 -8.84 -5.61
C LEU A 115 2.65 -10.04 -4.76
N GLU A 116 3.61 -10.74 -4.14
CA GLU A 116 3.33 -11.85 -3.23
C GLU A 116 2.49 -11.40 -2.03
N GLN A 117 2.87 -10.30 -1.38
CA GLN A 117 2.11 -9.73 -0.26
C GLN A 117 0.72 -9.24 -0.70
N THR A 118 0.60 -8.71 -1.90
CA THR A 118 -0.69 -8.29 -2.46
C THR A 118 -1.63 -9.49 -2.61
N SER A 119 -1.13 -10.63 -3.11
CA SER A 119 -1.94 -11.86 -3.22
C SER A 119 -2.47 -12.34 -1.87
N VAL A 120 -1.64 -12.30 -0.82
CA VAL A 120 -2.08 -12.63 0.54
C VAL A 120 -3.18 -11.67 1.02
N LEU A 121 -3.03 -10.37 0.76
CA LEU A 121 -4.05 -9.39 1.14
C LEU A 121 -5.34 -9.50 0.31
N VAL A 122 -5.26 -9.97 -0.93
CA VAL A 122 -6.45 -10.27 -1.75
C VAL A 122 -7.23 -11.41 -1.10
N GLU A 123 -6.57 -12.51 -0.74
CA GLU A 123 -7.22 -13.64 -0.06
C GLU A 123 -7.87 -13.19 1.26
N GLU A 124 -7.13 -12.44 2.09
CA GLU A 124 -7.65 -11.90 3.36
C GLU A 124 -8.89 -11.00 3.16
N LEU A 125 -8.85 -10.15 2.13
CA LEU A 125 -9.93 -9.20 1.84
C LEU A 125 -11.15 -9.89 1.24
N ASP A 126 -10.94 -10.89 0.38
CA ASP A 126 -12.01 -11.65 -0.25
C ASP A 126 -12.77 -12.49 0.77
N GLU A 127 -12.07 -13.19 1.68
CA GLU A 127 -12.68 -13.90 2.80
C GLU A 127 -13.52 -12.93 3.65
N PHE A 128 -12.94 -11.79 4.04
CA PHE A 128 -13.65 -10.77 4.80
C PHE A 128 -14.91 -10.25 4.07
N CYS A 129 -14.83 -9.99 2.76
CA CYS A 129 -15.97 -9.49 2.00
C CYS A 129 -17.09 -10.55 1.91
N GLN A 130 -16.74 -11.82 1.66
CA GLN A 130 -17.70 -12.92 1.60
C GLN A 130 -18.46 -13.08 2.93
N ASP A 131 -17.74 -13.07 4.06
CA ASP A 131 -18.31 -13.22 5.39
C ASP A 131 -19.28 -12.08 5.77
N ASN A 132 -19.13 -10.91 5.13
CA ASN A 132 -19.91 -9.71 5.43
C ASN A 132 -20.88 -9.31 4.30
N GLY A 133 -21.01 -10.11 3.25
CA GLY A 133 -21.91 -9.83 2.12
C GLY A 133 -21.52 -8.60 1.30
N LEU A 134 -20.21 -8.33 1.15
CA LEU A 134 -19.65 -7.13 0.50
C LEU A 134 -19.09 -7.34 -0.92
#